data_AF-A0A8T1B1C3-F1
#
_entry.id   AF-A0A8T1B1C3-F1
#
_cell.length_a   1.000
_cell.length_b   1.000
_cell.length_c   1.000
_cell.angle_alpha   90.00
_cell.angle_beta   90.00
_cell.angle_gamma   90.00
#
_symmetry.space_group_name_H-M   'P 1'
#
loop_
_entity.id
_entity.type
_entity.pdbx_description
1 polymer ?
#
loop_
_entity_poly.entity_id
_entity_poly.type
_entity_poly.pdbx_seq_one_letter_code
_entity_poly.pdbx_strand_id
1 'polypeptide(L)'
;MYAWYFPKGFWLNFPTRRHDWKSVVVWIDNPDLETPKIVGVSMSKSDTEYYKELKTWASNFAGYRTEGWRFNRTYIYGSNTSLRFQYQTTLGSPYLSFASWDGEYQDLIMLEQLTDAARVALNDRNNFGKAEVPFSDEHYEDHLDKAWPF
;
A
#
# COMPACT_ATOMS: atom_id res chain seq x y z
N MET A 1 5.47 5.72 4.32
CA MET A 1 4.29 4.83 4.33
C MET A 1 3.18 5.50 3.52
N TYR A 2 2.43 4.74 2.73
CA TYR A 2 1.25 5.18 2.01
C TYR A 2 0.04 4.43 2.57
N ALA A 3 -1.11 5.08 2.68
CA ALA A 3 -2.31 4.47 3.22
C ALA A 3 -3.57 4.91 2.47
N TRP A 4 -4.53 4.00 2.38
CA TRP A 4 -5.83 4.20 1.74
C TRP A 4 -6.95 3.87 2.72
N TYR A 5 -7.94 4.75 2.75
CA TYR A 5 -9.19 4.54 3.47
C TYR A 5 -10.24 3.90 2.56
N PHE A 6 -10.92 2.89 3.07
CA PHE A 6 -12.09 2.30 2.42
C PHE A 6 -13.32 2.44 3.33
N PRO A 7 -14.48 2.84 2.79
CA PRO A 7 -15.71 2.98 3.57
C PRO A 7 -16.29 1.67 4.14
N LYS A 8 -15.72 0.50 3.79
CA LYS A 8 -16.17 -0.82 4.25
C LYS A 8 -14.99 -1.79 4.29
N GLY A 9 -14.92 -2.59 5.34
CA GLY A 9 -14.06 -3.76 5.43
C GLY A 9 -14.80 -5.04 5.06
N PHE A 10 -14.07 -6.02 4.54
CA PHE A 10 -14.64 -7.26 4.02
C PHE A 10 -14.02 -8.50 4.68
N TRP A 11 -14.71 -9.62 4.59
CA TRP A 11 -14.14 -10.95 4.81
C TRP A 11 -14.74 -11.89 3.75
N LEU A 12 -13.90 -12.51 2.93
CA LEU A 12 -14.36 -13.36 1.82
C LEU A 12 -15.40 -12.65 0.91
N ASN A 13 -15.12 -11.41 0.50
CA ASN A 13 -16.02 -10.51 -0.24
C ASN A 13 -17.33 -10.10 0.48
N PHE A 14 -17.60 -10.56 1.70
CA PHE A 14 -18.75 -10.11 2.47
C PHE A 14 -18.40 -8.88 3.31
N PRO A 15 -19.21 -7.80 3.29
CA PRO A 15 -18.95 -6.63 4.12
C PRO A 15 -19.15 -6.99 5.60
N THR A 16 -18.13 -6.76 6.43
CA THR A 16 -18.14 -7.12 7.86
C THR A 16 -18.04 -5.93 8.80
N ARG A 17 -17.54 -4.77 8.32
CA ARG A 17 -17.40 -3.54 9.13
C ARG A 17 -17.48 -2.26 8.30
N ARG A 18 -17.72 -1.13 8.99
CA ARG A 18 -17.98 0.21 8.41
C ARG A 18 -16.72 0.99 8.02
N HIS A 19 -15.52 0.52 8.30
CA HIS A 19 -14.28 1.21 7.95
C HIS A 19 -13.21 0.18 7.64
N ASP A 20 -12.29 0.52 6.76
CA ASP A 20 -11.07 -0.26 6.55
C ASP A 20 -9.92 0.69 6.17
N TRP A 21 -8.72 0.29 6.57
CA TRP A 21 -7.49 0.97 6.22
C TRP A 21 -6.50 -0.06 5.70
N LYS A 22 -5.80 0.30 4.63
CA LYS A 22 -4.69 -0.50 4.09
C LYS A 22 -3.50 0.39 3.83
N SER A 23 -2.31 -0.18 3.97
CA SER A 23 -1.07 0.56 3.86
C SER A 23 -0.01 -0.21 3.09
N VAL A 24 0.88 0.56 2.49
CA VAL A 24 2.13 0.07 1.92
C VAL A 24 3.28 0.87 2.50
N VAL A 25 4.33 0.18 2.93
CA VAL A 25 5.60 0.80 3.30
C VAL A 25 6.60 0.51 2.18
N VAL A 26 7.08 1.57 1.54
CA VAL A 26 8.14 1.50 0.54
C VAL A 26 9.45 1.84 1.24
N TRP A 27 10.37 0.89 1.29
CA TRP A 27 11.69 1.06 1.87
C TRP A 27 12.65 1.46 0.76
N ILE A 28 13.31 2.60 0.95
CA ILE A 28 14.31 3.14 0.03
C ILE A 28 15.68 3.17 0.72
N ASP A 29 16.75 3.16 -0.07
CA ASP A 29 18.11 3.20 0.44
C ASP A 29 18.49 4.57 1.04
N ASN A 30 18.24 5.65 0.31
CA ASN A 30 18.57 7.01 0.74
C ASN A 30 17.60 8.04 0.13
N PRO A 31 16.82 8.78 0.95
CA PRO A 31 15.90 9.81 0.47
C PRO A 31 16.60 11.03 -0.13
N ASP A 32 17.89 11.28 0.15
CA ASP A 32 18.61 12.45 -0.35
C ASP A 32 19.07 12.30 -1.82
N LEU A 33 18.91 11.12 -2.41
CA LEU A 33 19.21 10.88 -3.82
C LEU A 33 18.08 11.39 -4.72
N GLU A 34 18.43 11.90 -5.91
CA GLU A 34 17.44 12.31 -6.92
C GLU A 34 16.52 11.16 -7.34
N THR A 35 17.09 9.95 -7.41
CA THR A 35 16.35 8.71 -7.68
C THR A 35 16.71 7.64 -6.64
N PRO A 36 16.05 7.63 -5.48
CA PRO A 36 16.29 6.61 -4.46
C PRO A 36 15.97 5.22 -4.99
N LYS A 37 16.75 4.21 -4.57
CA LYS A 37 16.50 2.83 -4.94
C LYS A 37 15.52 2.21 -3.96
N ILE A 38 14.45 1.61 -4.48
CA ILE A 38 13.53 0.79 -3.70
C ILE A 38 14.24 -0.51 -3.30
N VAL A 39 14.45 -0.70 -2.00
CA VAL A 39 15.12 -1.89 -1.42
C VAL A 39 14.14 -2.91 -0.84
N GLY A 40 12.89 -2.51 -0.61
CA GLY A 40 11.84 -3.40 -0.14
C GLY A 40 10.47 -2.74 -0.20
N VAL A 41 9.42 -3.55 -0.27
CA VAL A 41 8.03 -3.12 -0.25
C VAL A 41 7.24 -4.03 0.67
N SER A 42 6.56 -3.44 1.64
CA SER A 42 5.72 -4.17 2.58
C SER A 42 4.27 -3.74 2.41
N MET A 43 3.37 -4.70 2.19
CA MET A 43 1.97 -4.47 1.85
C MET A 43 1.07 -5.06 2.92
N SER A 44 0.08 -4.31 3.40
CA SER A 44 -0.82 -4.75 4.46
C SER A 44 -1.57 -6.03 4.05
N LYS A 45 -1.42 -7.09 4.84
CA LYS A 45 -2.12 -8.38 4.73
C LYS A 45 -3.39 -8.42 5.58
N SER A 46 -3.35 -7.76 6.73
CA SER A 46 -4.50 -7.54 7.60
C SER A 46 -4.39 -6.12 8.15
N ASP A 47 -5.02 -5.84 9.28
CA ASP A 47 -4.88 -4.53 9.93
C ASP A 47 -3.48 -4.37 10.54
N THR A 48 -2.89 -5.48 11.00
CA THR A 48 -1.62 -5.47 11.72
C THR A 48 -0.51 -6.24 10.99
N GLU A 49 -0.83 -7.15 10.08
CA GLU A 49 0.17 -7.96 9.38
C GLU A 49 0.55 -7.38 8.01
N TYR A 50 1.77 -7.66 7.57
CA TYR A 50 2.29 -7.26 6.27
C TYR A 50 2.90 -8.43 5.50
N TYR A 51 2.65 -8.47 4.19
CA TYR A 51 3.52 -9.17 3.23
C TYR A 51 4.77 -8.32 3.00
N LYS A 52 5.93 -8.98 2.88
CA LYS A 52 7.23 -8.30 2.80
C LYS A 52 7.97 -8.80 1.56
N GLU A 53 8.24 -7.90 0.62
CA GLU A 53 8.88 -8.22 -0.64
C GLU A 53 10.19 -7.44 -0.79
N LEU A 54 11.32 -8.15 -0.76
CA LEU A 54 12.65 -7.57 -0.95
C LEU A 54 13.06 -7.46 -2.42
N LYS A 55 12.32 -8.14 -3.32
CA LYS A 55 12.60 -8.14 -4.76
C LYS A 55 11.44 -7.51 -5.52
N THR A 56 11.69 -6.36 -6.11
CA THR A 56 10.78 -5.73 -7.06
C THR A 56 11.13 -6.16 -8.48
N TRP A 57 10.10 -6.49 -9.26
CA TRP A 57 10.22 -6.83 -10.68
C TRP A 57 9.71 -5.68 -11.52
N ALA A 58 10.17 -5.56 -12.78
CA ALA A 58 9.65 -4.57 -13.71
C ALA A 58 8.12 -4.64 -13.86
N SER A 59 7.54 -5.84 -13.73
CA SER A 59 6.09 -6.06 -13.74
C SER A 59 5.33 -5.47 -12.56
N ASN A 60 6.01 -4.99 -11.52
CA ASN A 60 5.38 -4.37 -10.35
C ASN A 60 5.24 -2.85 -10.51
N PHE A 61 5.78 -2.28 -11.60
CA PHE A 61 5.73 -0.86 -11.87
C PHE A 61 4.66 -0.51 -12.90
N ALA A 62 4.10 0.69 -12.76
CA ALA A 62 3.11 1.24 -13.67
C ALA A 62 3.69 1.38 -15.08
N GLY A 63 2.89 1.01 -16.10
CA GLY A 63 3.27 1.07 -17.51
C GLY A 63 3.98 -0.17 -18.02
N TYR A 64 4.34 -1.14 -17.16
CA TYR A 64 4.88 -2.41 -17.64
C TYR A 64 3.81 -3.23 -18.35
N ARG A 65 4.11 -3.66 -19.58
CA ARG A 65 3.22 -4.47 -20.43
C ARG A 65 3.99 -5.59 -21.12
N THR A 66 3.31 -6.71 -21.30
CA THR A 66 3.78 -7.83 -22.11
C THR A 66 2.84 -7.98 -23.29
N GLU A 67 3.38 -7.83 -24.49
CA GLU A 67 2.62 -7.92 -25.74
C GLU A 67 3.09 -9.13 -26.57
N GLY A 68 2.22 -9.60 -27.47
CA GLY A 68 2.52 -10.72 -28.37
C GLY A 68 2.12 -12.10 -27.85
N TRP A 69 2.33 -13.12 -28.68
CA TRP A 69 1.90 -14.50 -28.41
C TRP A 69 2.93 -15.25 -27.55
N ARG A 70 2.56 -16.41 -27.00
CA ARG A 70 3.38 -17.18 -26.02
C ARG A 70 4.85 -17.40 -26.42
N PHE A 71 5.14 -17.50 -27.72
CA PHE A 71 6.51 -17.73 -28.26
C PHE A 71 7.17 -16.47 -28.87
N ASN A 72 6.48 -15.33 -28.89
CA ASN A 72 6.99 -14.08 -29.43
C ASN A 72 6.49 -12.91 -28.56
N ARG A 73 7.05 -12.83 -27.33
CA ARG A 73 6.70 -11.79 -26.36
C ARG A 73 7.62 -10.59 -26.48
N THR A 74 7.03 -9.41 -26.51
CA THR A 74 7.72 -8.12 -26.38
C THR A 74 7.41 -7.55 -25.00
N TYR A 75 8.45 -7.07 -24.31
CA TYR A 75 8.33 -6.46 -22.99
C TYR A 75 8.49 -4.95 -23.11
N ILE A 76 7.47 -4.21 -22.68
CA ILE A 76 7.46 -2.75 -22.64
C ILE A 76 7.63 -2.36 -21.18
N TYR A 77 8.68 -1.60 -20.90
CA TYR A 77 8.99 -1.10 -19.57
C TYR A 77 8.30 0.25 -19.37
N GLY A 78 7.73 0.44 -18.18
CA GLY A 78 7.08 1.68 -17.78
C GLY A 78 7.95 2.51 -16.84
N SER A 79 7.31 3.05 -15.80
CA SER A 79 7.96 3.76 -14.71
C SER A 79 8.95 2.87 -13.95
N ASN A 80 9.96 3.48 -13.34
CA ASN A 80 10.90 2.82 -12.42
C ASN A 80 10.72 3.30 -10.96
N THR A 81 9.78 4.20 -10.70
CA THR A 81 9.50 4.79 -9.38
C THR A 81 8.07 4.53 -8.92
N SER A 82 7.14 4.34 -9.86
CA SER A 82 5.72 4.21 -9.58
C SER A 82 5.31 2.74 -9.51
N LEU A 83 5.06 2.25 -8.30
CA LEU A 83 4.55 0.89 -8.06
C LEU A 83 3.03 0.83 -8.25
N ARG A 84 2.52 -0.35 -8.62
CA ARG A 84 1.08 -0.60 -8.76
C ARG A 84 0.60 -1.66 -7.77
N PHE A 85 -0.51 -1.36 -7.12
CA PHE A 85 -1.09 -2.22 -6.09
C PHE A 85 -2.56 -2.50 -6.38
N GLN A 86 -3.04 -3.63 -5.92
CA GLN A 86 -4.45 -4.02 -5.99
C GLN A 86 -4.97 -4.35 -4.59
N TYR A 87 -6.22 -3.95 -4.35
CA TYR A 87 -6.97 -4.30 -3.15
C TYR A 87 -7.75 -5.58 -3.38
N GLN A 88 -7.42 -6.63 -2.62
CA GLN A 88 -7.99 -7.95 -2.80
C GLN A 88 -8.82 -8.35 -1.59
N THR A 89 -10.08 -8.72 -1.83
CA THR A 89 -11.08 -9.09 -0.81
C THR A 89 -11.49 -10.57 -0.88
N THR A 90 -10.96 -11.31 -1.86
CA THR A 90 -11.47 -12.63 -2.26
C THR A 90 -11.17 -13.75 -1.25
N LEU A 91 -10.05 -13.65 -0.51
CA LEU A 91 -9.57 -14.69 0.39
C LEU A 91 -9.25 -14.06 1.75
N GLY A 92 -10.04 -14.40 2.77
CA GLY A 92 -9.87 -13.91 4.14
C GLY A 92 -10.12 -12.41 4.29
N SER A 93 -9.35 -11.79 5.20
CA SER A 93 -9.31 -10.33 5.37
C SER A 93 -8.73 -9.65 4.14
N PRO A 94 -9.10 -8.38 3.86
CA PRO A 94 -8.64 -7.71 2.67
C PRO A 94 -7.17 -7.33 2.79
N TYR A 95 -6.44 -7.50 1.70
CA TYR A 95 -5.01 -7.24 1.64
C TYR A 95 -4.60 -6.49 0.38
N LEU A 96 -3.42 -5.89 0.43
CA LEU A 96 -2.76 -5.31 -0.72
C LEU A 96 -1.72 -6.28 -1.28
N SER A 97 -1.63 -6.31 -2.61
CA SER A 97 -0.59 -7.03 -3.35
C SER A 97 -0.20 -6.23 -4.59
N PHE A 98 0.92 -6.57 -5.23
CA PHE A 98 1.26 -5.98 -6.53
C PHE A 98 0.17 -6.29 -7.57
N ALA A 99 -0.18 -5.27 -8.36
CA ALA A 99 -1.14 -5.41 -9.43
C ALA A 99 -0.48 -5.90 -10.72
N SER A 100 -1.23 -6.65 -11.53
CA SER A 100 -0.84 -7.04 -12.89
C SER A 100 -1.17 -5.98 -13.95
N TRP A 101 -2.01 -5.01 -13.58
CA TRP A 101 -2.54 -3.98 -14.47
C TRP A 101 -2.34 -2.60 -13.85
N ASP A 102 -2.22 -1.60 -14.70
CA ASP A 102 -2.11 -0.22 -14.25
C ASP A 102 -3.43 0.22 -13.62
N GLY A 103 -3.33 0.81 -12.43
CA GLY A 103 -4.43 1.48 -11.76
C GLY A 103 -4.42 2.97 -12.02
N GLU A 104 -5.05 3.71 -11.12
CA GLU A 104 -5.05 5.16 -11.11
C GLU A 104 -4.12 5.68 -10.02
N TYR A 105 -3.65 6.92 -10.17
CA TYR A 105 -3.04 7.67 -9.08
C TYR A 105 -4.13 8.35 -8.26
N GLN A 106 -3.86 8.54 -6.97
CA GLN A 106 -4.70 9.32 -6.07
C GLN A 106 -3.94 10.58 -5.68
N ASP A 107 -4.67 11.67 -5.41
CA ASP A 107 -4.09 12.88 -4.87
C ASP A 107 -3.49 12.58 -3.50
N LEU A 108 -2.18 12.81 -3.37
CA LEU A 108 -1.43 12.56 -2.16
C LEU A 108 -1.53 13.76 -1.21
N ILE A 109 -1.89 13.47 0.04
CA ILE A 109 -1.76 14.40 1.18
C ILE A 109 -0.83 13.77 2.20
N MET A 110 0.24 14.46 2.57
CA MET A 110 1.21 13.98 3.57
C MET A 110 0.72 14.33 4.99
N LEU A 111 1.14 13.56 6.00
CA LEU A 111 0.71 13.75 7.39
C LEU A 111 1.06 15.17 7.90
N GLU A 112 2.20 15.70 7.47
CA GLU A 112 2.70 17.03 7.80
C GLU A 112 1.86 18.14 7.14
N GLN A 113 1.21 17.84 6.01
CA GLN A 113 0.35 18.78 5.28
C GLN A 113 -1.08 18.83 5.85
N LEU A 114 -1.47 17.87 6.69
CA LEU A 114 -2.79 17.85 7.31
C LEU A 114 -2.97 18.99 8.32
N THR A 115 -4.20 19.47 8.45
CA THR A 115 -4.57 20.41 9.51
C THR A 115 -4.54 19.71 10.86
N ASP A 116 -4.34 20.47 11.93
CA ASP A 116 -4.32 19.92 13.29
C ASP A 116 -5.65 19.20 13.62
N ALA A 117 -6.78 19.74 13.16
CA ALA A 117 -8.09 19.09 13.31
C ALA A 117 -8.17 17.72 12.61
N ALA A 118 -7.58 17.60 11.42
CA ALA A 118 -7.53 16.33 10.69
C ALA A 118 -6.61 15.32 11.40
N ARG A 119 -5.44 15.75 11.91
CA ARG A 119 -4.55 14.88 12.69
C ARG A 119 -5.22 14.37 13.97
N VAL A 120 -5.88 15.26 14.71
CA VAL A 120 -6.65 14.87 15.91
C VAL A 120 -7.75 13.86 15.57
N ALA A 121 -8.48 14.07 14.48
CA ALA A 121 -9.54 13.15 14.06
C ALA A 121 -8.99 11.77 13.64
N LEU A 122 -7.82 11.73 13.00
CA LEU A 122 -7.16 10.48 12.59
C LEU A 122 -6.55 9.70 13.77
N ASN A 123 -6.17 10.40 14.84
CA ASN A 123 -5.66 9.79 16.07
C ASN A 123 -6.77 9.37 17.06
N ASP A 124 -8.03 9.75 16.84
CA ASP A 124 -9.15 9.30 17.67
C ASP A 124 -9.69 7.94 17.19
N ARG A 125 -9.35 6.89 17.95
CA ARG A 125 -9.81 5.50 17.72
C ARG A 125 -11.32 5.34 17.61
N ASN A 126 -12.12 6.25 18.18
CA ASN A 126 -13.57 6.15 18.14
C ASN A 126 -14.15 6.45 16.75
N ASN A 127 -13.38 7.14 15.88
CA ASN A 127 -13.85 7.55 14.56
C ASN A 127 -13.91 6.41 13.53
N PHE A 128 -13.11 5.35 13.72
CA PHE A 128 -12.96 4.27 12.74
C PHE A 128 -13.40 2.88 13.24
N GLY A 129 -14.05 2.82 14.41
CA GLY A 129 -14.61 1.60 14.96
C GLY A 129 -13.55 0.55 15.25
N LYS A 130 -13.50 -0.52 14.44
CA LYS A 130 -12.51 -1.61 14.56
C LYS A 130 -11.35 -1.49 13.57
N ALA A 131 -11.31 -0.45 12.74
CA ALA A 131 -10.23 -0.25 11.78
C ALA A 131 -9.16 0.64 12.41
N GLU A 132 -7.90 0.21 12.30
CA GLU A 132 -6.74 0.92 12.83
C GLU A 132 -6.17 1.85 11.75
N VAL A 133 -5.91 3.11 12.10
CA VAL A 133 -5.27 4.07 11.19
C VAL A 133 -3.76 3.82 11.22
N PRO A 134 -3.14 3.33 10.14
CA PRO A 134 -1.79 2.76 10.20
C PRO A 134 -0.68 3.78 10.42
N PHE A 135 -0.98 5.07 10.26
CA PHE A 135 -0.04 6.19 10.44
C PHE A 135 -0.47 7.15 11.56
N SER A 136 -1.42 6.73 12.40
CA SER A 136 -1.74 7.46 13.63
C SER A 136 -0.59 7.38 14.63
N ASP A 137 -0.52 8.32 15.57
CA ASP A 137 0.55 8.41 16.57
C ASP A 137 0.65 7.11 17.41
N GLU A 138 -0.46 6.42 17.66
CA GLU A 138 -0.51 5.15 18.41
C GLU A 138 0.05 3.98 17.62
N HIS A 139 -0.13 3.96 16.30
CA HIS A 139 0.12 2.79 15.45
C HIS A 139 1.35 2.92 14.54
N TYR A 140 1.84 4.13 14.28
CA TYR A 140 2.86 4.37 13.24
C TYR A 140 4.13 3.53 13.44
N GLU A 141 4.74 3.60 14.62
CA GLU A 141 5.98 2.87 14.93
C GLU A 141 5.77 1.35 14.90
N ASP A 142 4.69 0.85 15.51
CA ASP A 142 4.35 -0.58 15.52
C ASP A 142 4.09 -1.12 14.10
N HIS A 143 3.43 -0.32 13.25
CA HIS A 143 3.23 -0.68 11.85
C HIS A 143 4.52 -0.66 11.05
N LEU A 144 5.45 0.27 11.32
CA LEU A 144 6.77 0.28 10.70
C LEU A 144 7.60 -0.94 11.11
N ASP A 145 7.62 -1.29 12.40
CA ASP A 145 8.30 -2.47 12.93
C ASP A 145 7.75 -3.75 12.29
N LYS A 146 6.42 -3.89 12.23
CA LYS A 146 5.79 -5.05 11.59
C LYS A 146 6.05 -5.09 10.10
N ALA A 147 6.16 -3.94 9.44
CA ALA A 147 6.46 -3.83 8.02
C ALA A 147 7.96 -3.99 7.70
N TRP A 148 8.86 -3.93 8.67
CA TRP A 148 10.31 -4.02 8.44
C TRP A 148 10.71 -5.38 7.84
N PRO A 149 11.38 -5.43 6.68
CA PRO A 149 11.63 -6.67 5.95
C PRO A 149 13.04 -7.24 6.10
N PHE A 150 13.87 -6.67 6.98
CA PHE A 150 15.29 -7.05 7.17
C PHE A 150 15.57 -7.61 8.57
#